data_AF-A0A537ZBC5-F1
#
_entry.id   AF-A0A537ZBC5-F1
#
_cell.length_a   1.000
_cell.length_b   1.000
_cell.length_c   1.000
_cell.angle_alpha   90.00
_cell.angle_beta   90.00
_cell.angle_gamma   90.00
#
_symmetry.space_group_name_H-M   'P 1'
#
loop_
_entity.id
_entity.type
_entity.pdbx_description
1 polymer ?
#
loop_
_entity_poly.entity_id
_entity_poly.type
_entity_poly.pdbx_seq_one_letter_code
_entity_poly.pdbx_strand_id
1 'polypeptide(L)'
;MTVRAATADRSRPRLTGRAGFLLIVLTFLAVFTAAPSRMYLSERGHIAELQRKTQGLKRANAALQADIVRLHDPAEKERLARECLGMVHEGEIAFVTGPRTGNTEPAPC
;
A
#
# COMPACT_ATOMS: atom_id res chain seq x y z
N MET A 1 -39.01 26.08 0.27
CA MET A 1 -38.03 26.74 -0.61
C MET A 1 -38.48 26.52 -2.05
N THR A 2 -39.28 27.44 -2.60
CA THR A 2 -39.96 27.26 -3.89
C THR A 2 -39.05 27.73 -5.03
N VAL A 3 -38.63 26.79 -5.87
CA VAL A 3 -37.81 27.09 -7.04
C VAL A 3 -38.70 27.71 -8.11
N ARG A 4 -38.46 28.98 -8.42
CA ARG A 4 -39.18 29.72 -9.46
C ARG A 4 -38.58 29.35 -10.82
N ALA A 5 -39.35 28.64 -11.64
CA ALA A 5 -39.00 28.38 -13.02
C ALA A 5 -39.06 29.70 -13.80
N ALA A 6 -37.93 30.12 -14.37
CA ALA A 6 -37.85 31.25 -15.27
C ALA A 6 -38.49 30.86 -16.61
N THR A 7 -39.51 31.60 -17.03
CA THR A 7 -40.06 31.51 -18.38
C THR A 7 -39.04 32.09 -19.35
N ALA A 8 -38.34 31.23 -20.09
CA ALA A 8 -37.42 31.66 -21.14
C ALA A 8 -38.22 32.32 -22.26
N ASP A 9 -37.98 33.62 -22.45
CA ASP A 9 -38.48 34.38 -23.60
C ASP A 9 -38.01 33.72 -24.90
N ARG A 10 -38.96 33.36 -25.77
CA ARG A 10 -38.69 32.61 -26.99
C ARG A 10 -38.33 33.60 -28.11
N SER A 11 -37.28 34.37 -27.89
CA SER A 11 -36.63 35.12 -28.97
C SER A 11 -36.05 34.10 -29.95
N ARG A 12 -36.64 34.00 -31.14
CA ARG A 12 -36.18 33.07 -32.19
C ARG A 12 -34.73 33.43 -32.53
N PRO A 13 -33.73 32.61 -32.15
CA PRO A 13 -32.35 32.95 -32.40
C PRO A 13 -32.17 32.93 -33.91
N ARG A 14 -31.68 34.03 -34.49
CA ARG A 14 -31.19 33.98 -35.87
C ARG A 14 -30.00 33.04 -35.84
N LEU A 15 -30.16 31.81 -36.35
CA LEU A 15 -29.11 30.80 -36.45
C LEU A 15 -28.07 31.26 -37.48
N THR A 16 -27.29 32.28 -37.11
CA THR A 16 -26.03 32.57 -37.77
C THR A 16 -25.06 31.47 -37.32
N GLY A 17 -24.23 30.91 -38.20
CA GLY A 17 -23.33 29.79 -37.85
C GLY A 17 -22.49 30.01 -36.58
N ARG A 18 -22.25 31.28 -36.22
CA ARG A 18 -21.64 31.71 -34.95
C ARG A 18 -22.40 31.26 -33.69
N ALA A 19 -23.73 31.27 -33.70
CA ALA A 19 -24.55 30.86 -32.55
C ALA A 19 -24.44 29.34 -32.29
N GLY A 20 -24.41 28.54 -33.35
CA GLY A 20 -24.20 27.09 -33.24
C GLY A 20 -22.80 26.77 -32.69
N PHE A 21 -21.76 27.46 -33.17
CA PHE A 21 -20.40 27.32 -32.66
C PHE A 21 -20.30 27.69 -31.17
N LEU A 22 -20.90 28.81 -30.76
CA LEU A 22 -20.91 29.22 -29.35
C LEU A 22 -21.58 28.17 -28.45
N LEU A 23 -22.66 27.55 -28.92
CA LEU A 23 -23.38 26.52 -28.18
C LEU A 23 -22.52 25.25 -28.03
N ILE A 24 -21.81 24.84 -29.07
CA ILE A 24 -20.86 23.72 -29.03
C ILE A 24 -19.72 24.02 -28.05
N VAL A 25 -19.10 25.20 -28.12
CA VAL A 25 -18.01 25.60 -27.22
C VAL A 25 -18.48 25.63 -25.77
N LEU A 26 -19.65 26.20 -25.48
CA LEU A 26 -20.24 26.19 -24.14
C LEU A 26 -20.52 24.78 -23.63
N THR A 27 -21.01 23.90 -24.51
CA THR A 27 -21.27 22.49 -24.16
C THR A 27 -19.96 21.76 -23.83
N PHE A 28 -18.92 21.92 -24.64
CA PHE A 28 -17.60 21.36 -24.38
C PHE A 28 -16.99 21.92 -23.09
N LEU A 29 -17.09 23.23 -22.86
CA LEU A 29 -16.60 23.87 -21.64
C LEU A 29 -17.33 23.37 -20.39
N ALA A 30 -18.65 23.17 -20.47
CA ALA A 30 -19.44 22.62 -19.38
C ALA A 30 -19.05 21.17 -19.04
N VAL A 31 -18.81 20.32 -20.05
CA VAL A 31 -18.35 18.94 -19.84
C VAL A 31 -16.93 18.93 -19.26
N PHE A 32 -16.03 19.77 -19.77
CA PHE A 32 -14.65 19.86 -19.31
C PHE A 32 -14.53 20.37 -17.86
N THR A 33 -15.46 21.22 -17.43
CA THR A 33 -15.49 21.76 -16.06
C THR A 33 -16.29 20.90 -15.08
N ALA A 34 -17.34 20.20 -15.51
CA ALA A 34 -18.15 19.37 -14.62
C ALA A 34 -17.49 18.03 -14.28
N ALA A 35 -16.78 17.41 -15.23
CA ALA A 35 -16.14 16.11 -15.05
C ALA A 35 -15.04 16.05 -13.95
N PRO A 36 -14.12 17.02 -13.81
CA PRO A 36 -13.04 16.91 -12.83
C PRO A 36 -13.53 16.95 -11.38
N SER A 37 -14.70 17.54 -11.11
CA SER A 37 -15.21 17.68 -9.73
C SER A 37 -15.67 16.36 -9.11
N ARG A 38 -16.29 15.46 -9.91
CA ARG A 38 -16.81 14.18 -9.41
C ARG A 38 -15.73 13.11 -9.29
N MET A 39 -14.70 13.18 -10.11
CA MET A 39 -13.57 12.23 -10.07
C MET A 39 -12.55 12.58 -8.98
N TYR A 40 -12.49 13.85 -8.53
CA TYR A 40 -11.57 14.28 -7.47
C TYR A 40 -12.03 13.88 -6.05
N LEU A 41 -13.34 13.71 -5.84
CA LEU A 41 -13.91 13.47 -4.51
C LEU A 41 -13.95 11.97 -4.13
N SER A 42 -13.76 11.05 -5.08
CA SER A 42 -13.57 9.62 -4.79
C SER A 42 -12.11 9.24 -4.47
N GLU A 43 -11.15 10.15 -4.68
CA GLU A 43 -9.73 9.89 -4.40
C GLU A 43 -9.25 10.29 -3.00
N ARG A 44 -10.02 11.04 -2.21
CA ARG A 44 -9.59 11.36 -0.83
C ARG A 44 -9.55 10.14 0.09
N GLY A 45 -10.40 9.14 -0.18
CA GLY A 45 -10.35 7.85 0.50
C GLY A 45 -9.13 7.02 0.10
N HIS A 46 -8.78 7.03 -1.19
CA HIS A 46 -7.63 6.30 -1.73
C HIS A 46 -6.31 6.84 -1.16
N ILE A 47 -6.15 8.16 -1.03
CA ILE A 47 -4.93 8.74 -0.44
C ILE A 47 -4.79 8.34 1.03
N ALA A 48 -5.86 8.37 1.82
CA ALA A 48 -5.82 7.97 3.23
C ALA A 48 -5.57 6.47 3.40
N GLU A 49 -6.09 5.62 2.51
CA GLU A 49 -5.83 4.19 2.53
C GLU A 49 -4.39 3.86 2.11
N LEU A 50 -3.89 4.48 1.04
CA LEU A 50 -2.49 4.32 0.60
C LEU A 50 -1.52 4.81 1.68
N GLN A 51 -1.78 5.97 2.29
CA GLN A 51 -0.95 6.49 3.40
C GLN A 51 -0.96 5.55 4.61
N ARG A 52 -2.11 4.97 4.99
CA ARG A 52 -2.20 3.98 6.07
C ARG A 52 -1.41 2.71 5.74
N LYS A 53 -1.49 2.21 4.50
CA LYS A 53 -0.69 1.08 4.03
C LYS A 53 0.80 1.39 4.10
N THR A 54 1.25 2.54 3.59
CA THR A 54 2.67 2.93 3.63
C THR A 54 3.19 3.06 5.06
N GLN A 55 2.42 3.65 5.98
CA GLN A 55 2.80 3.73 7.39
C GLN A 55 2.89 2.34 8.04
N GLY A 56 1.96 1.43 7.74
CA GLY A 56 2.02 0.05 8.21
C GLY A 56 3.28 -0.68 7.73
N LEU A 57 3.57 -0.61 6.43
CA LEU A 57 4.77 -1.23 5.85
C LEU A 57 6.06 -0.64 6.43
N LYS A 58 6.12 0.68 6.65
CA LYS A 58 7.29 1.34 7.26
C LYS A 58 7.54 0.85 8.69
N ARG A 59 6.49 0.67 9.50
CA ARG A 59 6.62 0.13 10.87
C ARG A 59 7.10 -1.32 10.86
N ALA A 60 6.53 -2.15 9.98
CA ALA A 60 6.96 -3.54 9.82
C ALA A 60 8.45 -3.60 9.41
N ASN A 61 8.85 -2.82 8.41
CA ASN A 61 10.23 -2.78 7.95
C ASN A 61 11.19 -2.33 9.07
N ALA A 62 10.84 -1.30 9.85
CA ALA A 62 11.64 -0.87 10.99
C ALA A 62 11.79 -1.95 12.06
N ALA A 63 10.74 -2.72 12.34
CA ALA A 63 10.80 -3.85 13.28
C ALA A 63 11.75 -4.95 12.75
N LEU A 64 11.58 -5.37 11.48
CA LEU A 64 12.48 -6.35 10.86
C LEU A 64 13.93 -5.85 10.82
N GLN A 65 14.16 -4.57 10.55
CA GLN A 65 15.51 -4.00 10.53
C GLN A 65 16.15 -4.08 11.93
N ALA A 66 15.39 -3.82 12.99
CA ALA A 66 15.86 -3.96 14.36
C ALA A 66 16.18 -5.42 14.71
N ASP A 67 15.37 -6.37 14.23
CA ASP A 67 15.63 -7.80 14.39
C ASP A 67 16.88 -8.24 13.62
N ILE A 68 17.08 -7.75 12.39
CA ILE A 68 18.29 -8.02 11.61
C ILE A 68 19.53 -7.50 12.33
N VAL A 69 19.48 -6.30 12.91
CA VAL A 69 20.59 -5.73 13.67
C VAL A 69 20.90 -6.60 14.89
N ARG A 70 19.88 -7.04 15.61
CA ARG A 70 20.01 -7.95 16.76
C ARG A 70 20.63 -9.30 16.36
N LEU A 71 20.15 -9.88 15.26
CA LEU A 71 20.65 -11.14 14.72
C LEU A 71 22.00 -10.99 14.00
N HIS A 72 22.49 -9.76 13.77
CA HIS A 72 23.79 -9.55 13.14
C HIS A 72 24.95 -9.76 14.10
N ASP A 73 24.70 -9.74 15.41
CA ASP A 73 25.70 -10.04 16.42
C ASP A 73 26.22 -11.47 16.21
N PRO A 74 27.54 -11.65 15.94
CA PRO A 74 28.11 -12.98 15.74
C PRO A 74 27.85 -13.93 16.92
N ALA A 75 27.77 -13.43 18.15
CA ALA A 75 27.50 -14.25 19.33
C ALA A 75 26.07 -14.83 19.33
N GLU A 76 25.08 -14.08 18.85
CA GLU A 76 23.69 -14.56 18.73
C GLU A 76 23.55 -15.61 17.62
N LYS A 77 24.25 -15.43 16.49
CA LYS A 77 24.29 -16.44 15.41
C LYS A 77 24.93 -17.74 15.88
N GLU A 78 26.03 -17.66 16.63
CA GLU A 78 26.67 -18.83 17.22
C GLU A 78 25.76 -19.52 18.25
N ARG A 79 25.02 -18.76 19.07
CA ARG A 79 24.05 -19.35 20.01
C ARG A 79 22.94 -20.09 19.28
N LEU A 80 22.29 -19.45 18.30
CA LEU A 80 21.24 -20.08 17.47
C LEU A 80 21.78 -21.28 16.67
N ALA A 81 23.01 -21.19 16.15
CA ALA A 81 23.68 -22.29 15.48
C ALA A 81 23.89 -23.50 16.40
N ARG A 82 24.28 -23.27 17.66
CA ARG A 82 24.47 -24.33 18.65
C ARG A 82 23.12 -24.91 19.11
N GLU A 83 22.13 -24.06 19.37
CA GLU A 83 20.82 -24.46 19.89
C GLU A 83 19.95 -25.15 18.83
N CYS A 84 19.83 -24.59 17.63
CA CYS A 84 18.93 -25.09 16.58
C CYS A 84 19.59 -26.10 15.64
N LEU A 85 20.89 -25.94 15.37
CA LEU A 85 21.58 -26.73 14.34
C LEU A 85 22.61 -27.69 14.92
N GLY A 86 22.82 -27.70 16.25
CA GLY A 86 23.80 -28.57 16.91
C GLY A 86 25.23 -28.34 16.41
N MET A 87 25.53 -27.15 15.85
CA MET A 87 26.85 -26.83 15.34
C MET A 87 27.86 -26.65 16.48
N VAL A 88 29.10 -27.04 16.25
CA VAL A 88 30.23 -26.91 17.19
C VAL A 88 31.41 -26.23 16.51
N HIS A 89 32.31 -25.60 17.28
CA HIS A 89 33.51 -25.01 16.69
C HIS A 89 34.50 -26.06 16.19
N GLU A 90 35.42 -25.66 15.30
CA GLU A 90 36.53 -26.50 14.90
C GLU A 90 37.35 -26.95 16.11
N GLY A 91 37.46 -28.27 16.31
CA GLY A 91 38.17 -28.89 17.43
C GLY A 91 37.28 -29.25 18.64
N GLU A 92 36.00 -28.86 18.65
CA GLU A 92 35.05 -29.28 19.68
C GLU A 92 34.37 -30.61 19.33
N ILE A 93 34.04 -31.43 20.33
CA ILE A 93 33.33 -32.71 20.17
C ILE A 93 31.90 -32.56 20.67
N ALA A 94 30.92 -32.67 19.77
CA ALA A 94 29.50 -32.65 20.13
C ALA A 94 29.07 -33.97 20.77
N PHE A 95 28.52 -33.91 21.99
CA PHE A 95 27.89 -35.06 22.64
C PHE A 95 26.39 -34.96 22.48
N VAL A 96 25.79 -35.88 21.72
CA VAL A 96 24.33 -35.94 21.60
C VAL A 96 23.81 -37.21 22.24
N THR A 97 22.84 -37.06 23.16
CA THR A 97 22.20 -38.18 23.85
C THR A 97 21.00 -38.63 23.01
N GLY A 98 21.24 -39.60 22.12
CA GLY A 98 20.19 -40.22 21.29
C GLY A 98 19.78 -41.60 21.81
N PRO A 99 18.57 -42.10 21.46
CA PRO A 99 18.23 -43.49 21.66
C PRO A 99 19.23 -44.42 20.94
N ARG A 100 19.36 -45.68 21.37
CA ARG A 100 20.30 -46.66 20.77
C ARG A 100 20.02 -46.95 19.28
N THR A 101 18.85 -46.56 18.80
CA THR A 101 18.49 -46.47 17.39
C THR A 101 19.02 -45.11 16.91
N GLY A 102 19.97 -45.08 15.98
CA GLY A 102 20.78 -43.90 15.61
C GLY A 102 20.05 -42.72 14.95
N ASN A 103 18.88 -42.35 15.45
CA ASN A 103 18.06 -41.23 15.05
C ASN A 103 18.05 -40.23 16.19
N THR A 104 18.96 -39.28 16.09
CA THR A 104 19.07 -38.11 16.95
C THR A 104 18.33 -36.97 16.28
N GLU A 105 17.07 -36.76 16.67
CA GLU A 105 16.25 -35.66 16.16
C GLU A 105 16.72 -34.35 16.82
N PRO A 106 17.09 -33.30 16.05
CA PRO A 106 17.48 -32.02 16.63
C PRO A 106 16.30 -31.37 17.37
N ALA A 107 16.59 -30.62 18.43
CA ALA A 107 15.58 -29.93 19.22
C ALA A 107 14.83 -28.88 18.35
N PRO A 108 13.51 -28.71 18.52
CA PRO A 108 12.74 -27.77 17.72
C PRO A 108 13.07 -26.32 18.08
N CYS A 109 13.19 -25.51 17.03
CA CYS A 109 13.10 -24.05 17.02
C CYS A 109 11.75 -23.65 16.39
#